data_AF-A0A0J9SFZ8-F1
#
_entry.id   AF-A0A0J9SFZ8-F1
#
_cell.length_a   1.000
_cell.length_b   1.000
_cell.length_c   1.000
_cell.angle_alpha   90.00
_cell.angle_beta   90.00
_cell.angle_gamma   90.00
#
_symmetry.space_group_name_H-M   'P 1'
#
loop_
_entity.id
_entity.type
_entity.pdbx_description
1 polymer ?
#
loop_
_entity_poly.entity_id
_entity_poly.type
_entity_poly.pdbx_seq_one_letter_code
_entity_poly.pdbx_strand_id
1 'polypeptide(L)'
;LLTEIQVLKKIISSKKYNLFISSGDMETLLRGYNNVHSATYNKLINKLFAKLNEVASGNAIKERDKIKLWRECKDSIAKEFNEINDHYKRMCDSYMVKNRAMNIGFKKILYKYVKSWEEAIRRNEKKWGDIFLQRTRKGKAA
;
A
#
# COMPACT_ATOMS: atom_id res chain seq x y z
N LEU A 1 -9.32 4.30 -1.40
CA LEU A 1 -7.85 4.29 -1.49
C LEU A 1 -7.27 5.45 -0.69
N LEU A 2 -7.60 6.69 -1.01
CA LEU A 2 -7.06 7.85 -0.27
C LEU A 2 -7.82 8.16 1.03
N THR A 3 -9.09 7.76 1.12
CA THR A 3 -9.94 8.00 2.30
C THR A 3 -9.40 7.29 3.54
N GLU A 4 -8.92 6.06 3.40
CA GLU A 4 -8.35 5.30 4.51
C GLU A 4 -6.99 5.86 4.95
N ILE A 5 -6.17 6.30 3.99
CA ILE A 5 -4.91 7.03 4.25
C ILE A 5 -5.18 8.35 4.99
N GLN A 6 -6.28 9.05 4.69
CA GLN A 6 -6.66 10.26 5.42
C GLN A 6 -7.02 9.95 6.89
N VAL A 7 -7.66 8.81 7.17
CA VAL A 7 -7.90 8.36 8.56
C VAL A 7 -6.57 8.17 9.29
N LEU A 8 -5.60 7.51 8.65
CA LEU A 8 -4.26 7.32 9.21
C LEU A 8 -3.55 8.64 9.51
N LYS A 9 -3.60 9.61 8.59
CA LYS A 9 -3.03 10.96 8.80
C LYS A 9 -3.68 11.66 10.00
N LYS A 10 -5.01 11.59 10.13
CA LYS A 10 -5.74 12.15 11.28
C LYS A 10 -5.31 11.53 12.61
N ILE A 11 -5.09 10.21 12.64
CA ILE A 11 -4.62 9.51 13.85
C ILE A 11 -3.22 10.02 14.27
N ILE A 12 -2.28 10.19 13.32
CA ILE A 12 -0.93 10.76 13.59
C ILE A 12 -1.06 12.17 14.17
N SER A 13 -1.90 13.00 13.54
CA SER A 13 -2.09 14.40 13.92
C SER A 13 -2.86 14.58 15.22
N SER A 14 -3.51 13.54 15.75
CA SER A 14 -4.26 13.64 17.00
C SER A 14 -3.34 13.94 18.19
N LYS A 15 -3.79 14.83 19.08
CA LYS A 15 -3.07 15.24 20.30
C LYS A 15 -3.12 14.19 21.42
N LYS A 16 -3.59 12.96 21.13
CA LYS A 16 -3.91 11.94 22.14
C LYS A 16 -2.69 11.41 22.90
N TYR A 17 -1.48 11.74 22.47
CA TYR A 17 -0.22 11.30 23.09
C TYR A 17 0.59 12.51 23.54
N ASN A 18 1.03 12.51 24.80
CA ASN A 18 1.92 13.49 25.43
C ASN A 18 3.27 13.61 24.68
N LEU A 19 4.24 14.38 25.19
CA LEU A 19 5.62 14.46 24.69
C LEU A 19 6.26 13.08 24.39
N PHE A 20 5.78 12.05 25.08
CA PHE A 20 6.22 10.68 24.96
C PHE A 20 5.06 9.73 24.63
N ILE A 21 5.40 8.64 23.94
CA ILE A 21 4.48 7.54 23.64
C ILE A 21 5.01 6.23 24.26
N SER A 22 4.11 5.42 24.83
CA SER A 22 4.42 4.12 25.44
C SER A 22 4.50 3.03 24.37
N SER A 23 5.18 1.92 24.67
CA SER A 23 5.23 0.76 23.76
C SER A 23 3.83 0.21 23.44
N GLY A 24 2.94 0.10 24.43
CA GLY A 24 1.56 -0.37 24.21
C GLY A 24 0.72 0.54 23.30
N ASP A 25 0.90 1.86 23.42
CA ASP A 25 0.27 2.82 22.50
C ASP A 25 0.86 2.72 21.09
N MET A 26 2.18 2.53 20.97
CA MET A 26 2.85 2.31 19.69
C MET A 26 2.34 1.05 19.00
N GLU A 27 2.17 -0.07 19.71
CA GLU A 27 1.57 -1.31 19.17
C GLU A 27 0.15 -1.11 18.70
N THR A 28 -0.67 -0.44 19.52
CA THR A 28 -2.07 -0.16 19.17
C THR A 28 -2.17 0.67 17.90
N LEU A 29 -1.32 1.70 17.77
CA LEU A 29 -1.21 2.48 16.55
C LEU A 29 -0.81 1.60 15.37
N LEU A 30 0.31 0.87 15.46
CA LEU A 30 0.83 0.02 14.38
C LEU A 30 -0.19 -1.01 13.90
N ARG A 31 -0.94 -1.63 14.82
CA ARG A 31 -2.05 -2.53 14.48
C ARG A 31 -3.14 -1.82 13.67
N GLY A 32 -3.50 -0.59 14.06
CA GLY A 32 -4.40 0.27 13.30
C GLY A 32 -3.90 0.56 11.88
N TYR A 33 -2.61 0.90 11.74
CA TYR A 33 -1.98 1.09 10.42
C TYR A 33 -2.05 -0.16 9.56
N ASN A 34 -1.67 -1.31 10.11
CA ASN A 34 -1.65 -2.58 9.38
C ASN A 34 -3.04 -2.96 8.86
N ASN A 35 -4.08 -2.74 9.65
CA ASN A 35 -5.46 -2.99 9.22
C ASN A 35 -5.87 -2.08 8.04
N VAL A 36 -5.56 -0.78 8.11
CA VAL A 36 -5.84 0.16 7.02
C VAL A 36 -5.02 -0.18 5.77
N HIS A 37 -3.74 -0.52 5.94
CA HIS A 37 -2.85 -0.92 4.86
C HIS A 37 -3.37 -2.17 4.14
N SER A 38 -3.79 -3.20 4.89
CA SER A 38 -4.42 -4.40 4.31
C SER A 38 -5.69 -4.07 3.52
N ALA A 39 -6.59 -3.26 4.09
CA ALA A 39 -7.81 -2.83 3.41
C ALA A 39 -7.51 -2.03 2.13
N THR A 40 -6.49 -1.17 2.16
CA THR A 40 -6.10 -0.33 1.03
C THR A 40 -5.44 -1.14 -0.07
N TYR A 41 -4.58 -2.10 0.30
CA TYR A 41 -3.98 -3.06 -0.62
C TYR A 41 -5.05 -3.86 -1.37
N ASN A 42 -6.01 -4.43 -0.64
CA ASN A 42 -7.10 -5.21 -1.24
C ASN A 42 -7.94 -4.37 -2.20
N LYS A 43 -8.21 -3.11 -1.87
CA LYS A 43 -8.91 -2.18 -2.77
C LYS A 43 -8.11 -1.89 -4.05
N LEU A 44 -6.79 -1.73 -3.96
CA LEU A 44 -5.93 -1.52 -5.12
C LEU A 44 -5.95 -2.75 -6.04
N ILE A 45 -5.77 -3.94 -5.46
CA ILE A 45 -5.82 -5.21 -6.20
C ILE A 45 -7.16 -5.37 -6.90
N ASN A 46 -8.28 -5.19 -6.19
CA ASN A 46 -9.62 -5.30 -6.78
C ASN A 46 -9.84 -4.30 -7.92
N LYS A 47 -9.38 -3.04 -7.74
CA LYS A 47 -9.47 -1.99 -8.76
C LYS A 47 -8.67 -2.35 -10.01
N LEU A 48 -7.45 -2.86 -9.84
CA LEU A 48 -6.61 -3.29 -10.95
C LEU A 48 -7.18 -4.52 -11.66
N PHE A 49 -7.73 -5.47 -10.91
CA PHE A 49 -8.39 -6.64 -11.50
C PHE A 49 -9.60 -6.24 -12.36
N ALA A 50 -10.44 -5.34 -11.85
CA ALA A 50 -11.58 -4.79 -12.60
C ALA A 50 -11.10 -4.12 -13.90
N LYS A 51 -10.06 -3.29 -13.82
CA LYS A 51 -9.48 -2.63 -15.00
C LYS A 51 -8.88 -3.63 -16.00
N LEU A 52 -8.23 -4.69 -15.53
CA LEU A 52 -7.74 -5.75 -16.42
C LEU A 52 -8.90 -6.43 -17.15
N ASN A 53 -9.99 -6.75 -16.45
CA ASN A 53 -11.17 -7.36 -17.06
C ASN A 53 -11.83 -6.44 -18.10
N GLU A 54 -11.98 -5.16 -17.78
CA GLU A 54 -12.56 -4.14 -18.68
C GLU A 54 -11.76 -4.03 -19.99
N VAL A 55 -10.43 -3.89 -19.87
CA VAL A 55 -9.59 -3.77 -21.06
C VAL A 55 -9.51 -5.12 -21.81
N ALA A 56 -9.56 -6.25 -21.11
CA ALA A 56 -9.59 -7.57 -21.73
C ALA A 56 -10.90 -7.83 -22.48
N SER A 57 -12.07 -7.40 -21.97
CA SER A 57 -13.35 -7.60 -22.70
C SER A 57 -13.40 -6.84 -24.03
N GLY A 58 -12.65 -5.74 -24.15
CA GLY A 58 -12.54 -4.97 -25.39
C GLY A 58 -11.48 -5.46 -26.38
N ASN A 59 -10.71 -6.51 -26.07
CA ASN A 59 -9.59 -6.99 -26.88
C ASN A 59 -9.53 -8.53 -26.94
N ALA A 60 -9.02 -9.11 -28.02
CA ALA A 60 -8.90 -10.56 -28.19
C ALA A 60 -7.70 -11.17 -27.42
N ILE A 61 -7.53 -10.81 -26.14
CA ILE A 61 -6.47 -11.41 -25.31
C ILE A 61 -6.83 -12.84 -24.91
N LYS A 62 -5.89 -13.78 -25.03
CA LYS A 62 -6.07 -15.16 -24.57
C LYS A 62 -6.14 -15.18 -23.05
N GLU A 63 -7.02 -16.02 -22.49
CA GLU A 63 -7.20 -16.12 -21.03
C GLU A 63 -5.90 -16.50 -20.31
N ARG A 64 -5.05 -17.33 -20.93
CA ARG A 64 -3.71 -17.67 -20.41
C ARG A 64 -2.84 -16.42 -20.21
N ASP A 65 -2.83 -15.51 -21.18
CA ASP A 65 -2.00 -14.31 -21.13
C ASP A 65 -2.55 -13.30 -20.11
N LYS A 66 -3.88 -13.22 -20.00
CA LYS A 66 -4.55 -12.44 -18.95
C LYS A 66 -4.20 -12.96 -17.55
N ILE A 67 -4.25 -14.27 -17.30
CA ILE A 67 -3.88 -14.88 -16.02
C ILE A 67 -2.40 -14.60 -15.70
N LYS A 68 -1.51 -14.74 -16.68
CA LYS A 68 -0.08 -14.43 -16.51
C LYS A 68 0.12 -12.96 -16.16
N LEU A 69 -0.53 -12.06 -16.89
CA LEU A 69 -0.45 -10.62 -16.65
C LEU A 69 -0.98 -10.23 -15.27
N TRP A 70 -2.04 -10.90 -14.82
CA TRP A 70 -2.58 -10.71 -13.48
C TRP A 70 -1.62 -11.18 -12.39
N ARG A 71 -0.97 -12.33 -12.58
CA ARG A 71 0.04 -12.86 -11.66
C ARG A 71 1.23 -11.90 -11.53
N GLU A 72 1.78 -11.45 -12.66
CA GLU A 72 2.88 -10.46 -12.69
C GLU A 72 2.50 -9.18 -11.93
N CYS A 73 1.25 -8.72 -12.08
CA CYS A 73 0.72 -7.57 -11.35
C CYS A 73 0.73 -7.78 -9.83
N LYS A 74 0.10 -8.86 -9.36
CA LYS A 74 0.02 -9.17 -7.93
C LYS A 74 1.41 -9.34 -7.30
N ASP A 75 2.30 -10.08 -7.95
CA ASP A 75 3.62 -10.39 -7.42
C ASP A 75 4.48 -9.12 -7.31
N SER A 76 4.45 -8.26 -8.34
CA SER A 76 5.15 -6.96 -8.31
C SER A 76 4.62 -6.05 -7.21
N ILE A 77 3.30 -5.97 -7.03
CA ILE A 77 2.68 -5.11 -6.02
C ILE A 77 2.97 -5.64 -4.62
N ALA A 78 2.81 -6.95 -4.40
CA ALA A 78 3.10 -7.59 -3.12
C ALA A 78 4.56 -7.36 -2.70
N LYS A 79 5.51 -7.50 -3.64
CA LYS A 79 6.92 -7.25 -3.38
C LYS A 79 7.18 -5.81 -2.88
N GLU A 80 6.68 -4.80 -3.59
CA GLU A 80 6.90 -3.39 -3.21
C GLU A 80 6.29 -3.08 -1.83
N PHE A 81 5.07 -3.54 -1.54
CA PHE A 81 4.46 -3.31 -0.23
C PHE A 81 5.15 -4.07 0.89
N ASN A 82 5.67 -5.27 0.65
CA ASN A 82 6.49 -6.01 1.63
C ASN A 82 7.79 -5.27 1.92
N GLU A 83 8.48 -4.74 0.92
CA GLU A 83 9.70 -3.94 1.09
C GLU A 83 9.44 -2.68 1.93
N ILE A 84 8.34 -1.97 1.66
CA ILE A 84 7.92 -0.81 2.47
C ILE A 84 7.64 -1.25 3.91
N ASN A 85 6.87 -2.32 4.11
CA ASN A 85 6.52 -2.81 5.44
C ASN A 85 7.76 -3.22 6.24
N ASP A 86 8.69 -3.96 5.62
CA ASP A 86 9.92 -4.41 6.26
C ASP A 86 10.83 -3.23 6.65
N HIS A 87 10.92 -2.21 5.78
CA HIS A 87 11.67 -1.00 6.08
C HIS A 87 11.13 -0.29 7.33
N TYR A 88 9.81 -0.04 7.36
CA TYR A 88 9.21 0.70 8.47
C TYR A 88 9.03 -0.15 9.74
N LYS A 89 8.91 -1.47 9.63
CA LYS A 89 8.93 -2.39 10.77
C LYS A 89 10.25 -2.26 11.54
N ARG A 90 11.40 -2.37 10.86
CA ARG A 90 12.72 -2.20 11.49
C ARG A 90 12.87 -0.83 12.18
N MET A 91 12.35 0.22 11.54
CA MET A 91 12.37 1.56 12.11
C MET A 91 11.49 1.65 13.36
N CYS A 92 10.30 1.06 13.35
CA CYS A 92 9.39 1.06 14.51
C CYS A 92 9.94 0.19 15.65
N ASP A 93 10.51 -0.98 15.36
CA ASP A 93 11.11 -1.88 16.35
C ASP A 93 12.20 -1.16 17.17
N SER A 94 13.00 -0.30 16.53
CA SER A 94 14.02 0.52 17.23
C SER A 94 13.45 1.51 18.25
N TYR A 95 12.18 1.91 18.10
CA TYR A 95 11.46 2.75 19.07
C TYR A 95 10.80 1.90 20.15
N MET A 96 10.33 0.71 19.79
CA MET A 96 9.67 -0.25 20.68
C MET A 96 10.61 -0.81 21.76
N VAL A 97 11.90 -0.95 21.47
CA VAL A 97 12.93 -1.35 22.46
C VAL A 97 13.04 -0.34 23.61
N LYS A 98 12.61 0.91 23.41
CA LYS A 98 12.62 1.94 24.44
C LYS A 98 11.27 1.90 25.16
N ASN A 99 11.26 1.70 26.49
CA ASN A 99 10.05 1.76 27.32
C ASN A 99 9.24 3.05 27.11
N ARG A 100 9.90 4.13 26.68
CA ARG A 100 9.29 5.41 26.36
C ARG A 100 10.10 6.12 25.28
N ALA A 101 9.44 6.57 24.20
CA ALA A 101 10.10 7.28 23.11
C ALA A 101 9.48 8.67 22.89
N MET A 102 10.28 9.62 22.37
CA MET A 102 9.77 10.93 21.97
C MET A 102 8.71 10.76 20.88
N ASN A 103 7.49 11.23 21.17
CA ASN A 103 6.32 11.07 20.32
C ASN A 103 6.51 11.73 18.94
N ILE A 104 7.18 12.88 18.88
CA ILE A 104 7.51 13.57 17.62
C ILE A 104 8.32 12.68 16.67
N GLY A 105 9.33 11.98 17.19
CA GLY A 105 10.19 11.10 16.38
C GLY A 105 9.40 9.93 15.80
N PHE A 106 8.60 9.28 16.65
CA PHE A 106 7.75 8.16 16.24
C PHE A 106 6.68 8.57 15.22
N LYS A 107 5.96 9.68 15.47
CA LYS A 107 4.97 10.24 14.52
C LYS A 107 5.60 10.59 13.18
N LYS A 108 6.83 11.10 13.15
CA LYS A 108 7.56 11.40 11.91
C LYS A 108 7.82 10.13 11.09
N ILE A 109 8.13 9.01 11.74
CA ILE A 109 8.31 7.71 11.08
C ILE A 109 6.97 7.21 10.52
N LEU A 110 5.91 7.25 11.33
CA LEU A 110 4.57 6.85 10.87
C LEU A 110 4.09 7.71 9.69
N TYR A 111 4.37 9.01 9.70
CA TYR A 111 3.99 9.89 8.59
C TYR A 111 4.71 9.50 7.30
N LYS A 112 6.00 9.21 7.39
CA LYS A 112 6.78 8.70 6.26
C LYS A 112 6.23 7.36 5.78
N TYR A 113 5.87 6.45 6.69
CA TYR A 113 5.29 5.15 6.35
C TYR A 113 4.01 5.29 5.53
N VAL A 114 3.07 6.12 6.01
CA VAL A 114 1.82 6.42 5.30
C VAL A 114 2.08 7.06 3.94
N LYS A 115 3.02 8.01 3.87
CA LYS A 115 3.37 8.68 2.62
C LYS A 115 3.94 7.70 1.59
N SER A 116 4.85 6.80 2.00
CA SER A 116 5.39 5.76 1.13
C SER A 116 4.30 4.83 0.59
N TRP A 117 3.35 4.45 1.45
CA TRP A 117 2.17 3.68 1.03
C TRP A 117 1.32 4.43 -0.01
N GLU A 118 0.99 5.70 0.26
CA GLU A 118 0.21 6.54 -0.64
C GLU A 118 0.87 6.68 -2.02
N GLU A 119 2.17 6.91 -2.05
CA GLU A 119 2.93 7.02 -3.29
C GLU A 119 2.98 5.68 -4.03
N ALA A 120 3.23 4.57 -3.33
CA ALA A 120 3.25 3.22 -3.92
C ALA A 120 1.90 2.85 -4.55
N ILE A 121 0.78 3.21 -3.90
CA ILE A 121 -0.57 3.01 -4.46
C ILE A 121 -0.72 3.77 -5.77
N ARG A 122 -0.41 5.07 -5.78
CA ARG A 122 -0.55 5.92 -6.97
C ARG A 122 0.34 5.44 -8.12
N ARG A 123 1.59 5.07 -7.81
CA ARG A 123 2.54 4.53 -8.79
C ARG A 123 2.04 3.21 -9.38
N ASN A 124 1.60 2.27 -8.55
CA ASN A 124 1.12 0.96 -9.02
C ASN A 124 -0.18 1.08 -9.80
N GLU A 125 -1.11 1.92 -9.37
CA GLU A 125 -2.36 2.13 -10.10
C GLU A 125 -2.10 2.64 -11.52
N LYS A 126 -1.19 3.63 -11.66
CA LYS A 126 -0.78 4.15 -12.96
C LYS A 126 -0.02 3.10 -13.77
N LYS A 127 1.08 2.56 -13.22
CA LYS A 127 1.97 1.59 -13.87
C LYS A 127 1.19 0.39 -14.44
N TRP A 128 0.38 -0.25 -13.61
CA TRP A 128 -0.36 -1.45 -14.04
C TRP A 128 -1.53 -1.10 -14.94
N GLY A 129 -2.17 0.05 -14.74
CA GLY A 129 -3.16 0.57 -15.69
C GLY A 129 -2.59 0.72 -17.11
N ASP A 130 -1.39 1.29 -17.23
CA ASP A 130 -0.71 1.50 -18.51
C ASP A 130 -0.24 0.17 -19.13
N ILE A 131 0.33 -0.74 -18.31
CA ILE A 131 0.75 -2.07 -18.77
C ILE A 131 -0.43 -2.88 -19.29
N PHE A 132 -1.58 -2.86 -18.61
CA PHE A 132 -2.77 -3.57 -19.06
C PHE A 132 -3.23 -3.05 -20.43
N LEU A 133 -3.31 -1.72 -20.61
CA LEU A 133 -3.68 -1.12 -21.90
C LEU A 133 -2.71 -1.49 -23.02
N GLN A 134 -1.40 -1.47 -22.76
CA GLN A 134 -0.39 -1.77 -23.78
C GLN A 134 -0.43 -3.24 -24.20
N ARG A 135 -0.51 -4.18 -23.24
CA ARG A 135 -0.40 -5.61 -23.53
C ARG A 135 -1.68 -6.21 -24.11
N THR A 136 -2.85 -5.70 -23.76
CA THR A 136 -4.12 -6.13 -24.39
C THR A 136 -4.26 -5.59 -25.82
N ARG A 137 -3.79 -4.37 -26.11
CA ARG A 137 -3.78 -3.81 -27.47
C ARG A 137 -2.84 -4.55 -28.41
N LYS A 138 -1.67 -4.99 -27.95
CA LYS A 138 -0.75 -5.81 -28.76
C LYS A 138 -1.37 -7.14 -29.19
N GLY A 139 -2.27 -7.72 -28.39
CA GLY A 139 -3.03 -8.92 -28.77
C GLY A 139 -4.09 -8.71 -29.85
N LYS A 140 -4.40 -7.45 -30.21
CA LYS A 140 -5.34 -7.10 -31.31
C LYS A 140 -4.64 -6.97 -32.67
N ALA A 141 -3.32 -6.78 -32.69
CA ALA A 141 -2.53 -6.54 -33.90
C ALA A 141 -1.73 -7.78 -34.37
N ALA A 142 -1.91 -8.92 -33.70
CA ALA A 142 -1.33 -10.22 -34.04
C ALA A 142 -2.46 -11.20 -34.34
#